data_AF-A0A2G2INR8-F1
#
_entry.id   AF-A0A2G2INR8-F1
#
_cell.length_a   1.000
_cell.length_b   1.000
_cell.length_c   1.000
_cell.angle_alpha   90.00
_cell.angle_beta   90.00
_cell.angle_gamma   90.00
#
_symmetry.space_group_name_H-M   'P 1'
#
loop_
_entity.id
_entity.type
_entity.pdbx_description
1 polymer ?
#
loop_
_entity_poly.entity_id
_entity_poly.type
_entity_poly.pdbx_seq_one_letter_code
_entity_poly.pdbx_strand_id
1 'polypeptide(L)'
;MKLILNFWRKLTTPSKAAVGTVLAMGFLGGIIFWGAFNMGMEATNTEEFCSACHAPIVKELRETIHYSNRSGVRAICSDCHVPHNWTDKIVRKVQASNEIVAFLM
;
A
#
# COMPACT_ATOMS: atom_id res chain seq x y z
N MET A 1 20.35 -11.64 -24.75
CA MET A 1 20.08 -13.01 -24.22
C MET A 1 21.25 -13.67 -23.52
N LYS A 2 22.45 -13.80 -24.13
CA LYS A 2 23.59 -14.52 -23.52
C LYS A 2 24.02 -13.97 -22.14
N LEU A 3 23.92 -12.65 -21.93
CA LEU A 3 24.22 -12.01 -20.64
C LEU A 3 23.23 -12.41 -19.54
N ILE A 4 21.93 -12.44 -19.84
CA ILE A 4 20.87 -12.84 -18.91
C ILE A 4 21.05 -14.32 -18.50
N LEU A 5 21.32 -15.20 -19.48
CA LEU A 5 21.54 -16.62 -19.24
C LEU A 5 22.81 -16.89 -18.41
N ASN A 6 23.90 -16.19 -18.70
CA ASN A 6 25.15 -16.32 -17.93
C ASN A 6 25.00 -15.77 -16.50
N PHE A 7 24.25 -14.69 -16.32
CA PHE A 7 23.91 -14.14 -15.02
C PHE A 7 23.09 -15.15 -14.20
N TRP A 8 22.03 -15.70 -14.79
CA TRP A 8 21.21 -16.76 -14.16
C TRP A 8 22.04 -18.00 -13.81
N ARG A 9 22.88 -18.50 -14.71
CA ARG A 9 23.76 -19.66 -14.45
C ARG A 9 24.73 -19.39 -13.31
N LYS A 10 25.25 -18.16 -13.19
CA LYS A 10 26.14 -17.78 -12.09
C LYS A 10 25.38 -17.77 -10.75
N LEU A 11 24.14 -17.29 -10.74
CA LEU A 11 23.25 -17.32 -9.56
C LEU A 11 22.87 -18.74 -9.12
N THR A 12 22.74 -19.70 -10.05
CA THR A 12 22.39 -21.10 -9.75
C THR A 12 23.58 -21.97 -9.34
N THR A 13 24.81 -21.45 -9.37
CA THR A 13 26.01 -22.18 -8.91
C THR A 13 26.41 -21.75 -7.51
N PRO A 14 26.81 -22.67 -6.60
CA PRO A 14 27.10 -22.37 -5.21
C PRO A 14 28.48 -21.70 -5.03
N SER A 15 28.68 -20.54 -5.65
CA SER A 15 29.86 -19.69 -5.44
C SER A 15 29.56 -18.61 -4.41
N LYS A 16 30.56 -18.19 -3.62
CA LYS A 16 30.41 -17.10 -2.64
C LYS A 16 29.85 -15.82 -3.28
N ALA A 17 30.25 -15.53 -4.53
CA ALA A 17 29.76 -14.39 -5.29
C ALA A 17 28.29 -14.53 -5.71
N ALA A 18 27.84 -15.74 -6.05
CA ALA A 18 26.43 -16.02 -6.37
C ALA A 18 25.52 -15.82 -5.14
N VAL A 19 25.93 -16.37 -3.99
CA VAL A 19 25.21 -16.20 -2.72
C VAL A 19 25.12 -14.72 -2.34
N GLY A 20 26.23 -13.97 -2.42
CA GLY A 20 26.23 -12.54 -2.15
C GLY A 20 25.31 -11.75 -3.09
N THR A 21 25.28 -12.10 -4.38
CA THR A 21 24.41 -11.45 -5.36
C THR A 21 22.93 -11.73 -5.08
N VAL A 22 22.57 -12.99 -4.78
CA VAL A 22 21.19 -13.36 -4.42
C VAL A 22 20.73 -12.63 -3.15
N LEU A 23 21.57 -12.60 -2.11
CA LEU A 23 21.23 -11.90 -0.86
C LEU A 23 21.06 -10.39 -1.07
N ALA A 24 21.97 -9.76 -1.82
CA ALA A 24 21.87 -8.34 -2.13
C ALA A 24 20.60 -8.01 -2.93
N MET A 25 20.28 -8.82 -3.94
CA MET A 25 19.04 -8.65 -4.71
C MET A 25 17.80 -8.87 -3.86
N GLY A 26 17.78 -9.90 -3.00
CA GLY A 26 16.67 -10.17 -2.09
C GLY A 26 16.46 -9.03 -1.09
N PHE A 27 17.54 -8.47 -0.55
CA PHE A 27 17.48 -7.34 0.38
C PHE A 27 16.95 -6.06 -0.30
N LEU A 28 17.50 -5.70 -1.47
CA LEU A 28 17.03 -4.54 -2.23
C LEU A 28 15.57 -4.72 -2.68
N GLY A 29 15.22 -5.91 -3.16
CA GLY A 29 13.85 -6.28 -3.51
C GLY A 29 12.90 -6.17 -2.32
N GLY A 30 13.33 -6.63 -1.15
CA GLY A 30 12.57 -6.52 0.10
C GLY A 30 12.29 -5.06 0.49
N ILE A 31 13.30 -4.18 0.42
CA ILE A 31 13.13 -2.74 0.70
C ILE A 31 12.13 -2.11 -0.27
N ILE A 32 12.29 -2.36 -1.57
CA ILE A 32 11.41 -1.81 -2.61
C ILE A 32 9.98 -2.31 -2.39
N PHE A 33 9.81 -3.61 -2.18
CA PHE A 33 8.51 -4.21 -1.93
C PHE A 33 7.84 -3.62 -0.69
N TRP A 34 8.56 -3.56 0.44
CA TRP A 34 8.04 -3.02 1.68
C TRP A 34 7.62 -1.54 1.54
N GLY A 35 8.46 -0.74 0.90
CA GLY A 35 8.16 0.67 0.63
C GLY A 35 6.95 0.85 -0.29
N ALA A 36 6.92 0.13 -1.42
CA ALA A 36 5.82 0.20 -2.38
C ALA A 36 4.50 -0.28 -1.78
N PHE A 37 4.54 -1.36 -1.00
CA PHE A 37 3.37 -1.89 -0.31
C PHE A 37 2.79 -0.87 0.68
N ASN A 38 3.61 -0.31 1.57
CA ASN A 38 3.13 0.68 2.54
C ASN A 38 2.67 1.98 1.87
N MET A 39 3.33 2.40 0.79
CA MET A 39 2.89 3.55 0.00
C MET A 39 1.50 3.32 -0.63
N GLY A 40 1.25 2.14 -1.21
CA GLY A 40 -0.07 1.80 -1.74
C GLY A 40 -1.15 1.70 -0.65
N MET A 41 -0.77 1.16 0.51
CA MET A 41 -1.65 1.10 1.68
C MET A 41 -2.08 2.49 2.16
N GLU A 42 -1.17 3.46 2.14
CA GLU A 42 -1.45 4.84 2.54
C GLU A 42 -2.20 5.62 1.47
N ALA A 43 -1.85 5.44 0.19
CA ALA A 43 -2.57 6.03 -0.93
C ALA A 43 -4.06 5.64 -0.92
N THR A 44 -4.36 4.39 -0.55
CA THR A 44 -5.74 3.87 -0.42
C THR A 44 -6.43 4.22 0.91
N ASN A 45 -5.82 5.09 1.74
CA ASN A 45 -6.44 5.68 2.93
C ASN A 45 -6.80 7.15 2.73
N THR A 46 -6.42 7.75 1.59
CA THR A 46 -6.67 9.16 1.28
C THR A 46 -8.15 9.46 1.04
N GLU A 47 -8.56 10.71 1.30
CA GLU A 47 -9.92 11.14 1.00
C GLU A 47 -10.20 11.13 -0.50
N GLU A 48 -9.19 11.44 -1.32
CA GLU A 48 -9.25 11.38 -2.78
C GLU A 48 -9.65 9.99 -3.25
N PHE A 49 -8.99 8.94 -2.73
CA PHE A 49 -9.33 7.55 -3.05
C PHE A 49 -10.76 7.19 -2.63
N CYS A 50 -11.15 7.51 -1.38
CA CYS A 50 -12.50 7.22 -0.90
C CYS A 50 -13.58 7.93 -1.73
N SER A 51 -13.34 9.20 -2.08
CA SER A 51 -14.27 10.04 -2.82
C SER A 51 -14.46 9.64 -4.29
N ALA A 52 -13.56 8.80 -4.82
CA ALA A 52 -13.70 8.28 -6.18
C ALA A 52 -14.97 7.41 -6.35
N CYS A 53 -15.44 6.78 -5.27
CA CYS A 53 -16.70 6.02 -5.24
C CYS A 53 -17.74 6.62 -4.29
N HIS A 54 -17.34 7.16 -3.13
CA HIS A 54 -18.24 7.72 -2.12
C HIS A 54 -18.44 9.22 -2.29
N ALA A 55 -19.29 9.64 -3.24
CA ALA A 55 -19.75 11.02 -3.41
C ALA A 55 -21.26 11.13 -3.13
N PRO A 56 -21.78 12.24 -2.56
CA PRO A 56 -21.16 13.58 -2.40
C PRO A 56 -20.36 13.87 -1.10
N ILE A 57 -20.11 12.87 -0.23
CA ILE A 57 -19.69 13.00 1.18
C ILE A 57 -18.60 14.04 1.51
N VAL A 58 -17.67 14.29 0.58
CA VAL A 58 -16.57 15.24 0.78
C VAL A 58 -17.05 16.67 0.95
N LYS A 59 -18.20 17.04 0.35
CA LYS A 59 -18.79 18.37 0.55
C LYS A 59 -19.41 18.49 1.93
N GLU A 60 -20.20 17.51 2.37
CA GLU A 60 -20.82 17.51 3.70
C GLU A 60 -19.77 17.48 4.82
N LEU A 61 -18.67 16.74 4.64
CA LEU A 61 -17.57 16.68 5.61
C LEU A 61 -17.03 18.08 5.96
N ARG A 62 -16.97 19.01 4.98
CA ARG A 62 -16.47 20.38 5.18
C ARG A 62 -17.29 21.20 6.15
N GLU A 63 -18.55 20.86 6.32
CA GLU A 63 -19.47 21.52 7.25
C GLU A 63 -19.37 20.96 8.68
N THR A 64 -18.56 19.92 8.89
CA THR A 64 -18.43 19.24 10.18
C THR A 64 -17.19 19.64 10.97
N ILE A 65 -17.22 19.36 12.28
CA ILE A 65 -16.07 19.54 13.19
C ILE A 65 -14.86 18.67 12.80
N HIS A 66 -15.06 17.59 12.05
CA HIS A 66 -13.94 16.75 11.61
C HIS A 66 -13.08 17.43 10.54
N TYR A 67 -13.64 18.39 9.79
CA TYR A 67 -12.91 19.19 8.80
C TYR A 67 -12.34 20.48 9.38
N SER A 68 -13.14 21.23 10.15
CA SER A 68 -12.74 22.51 10.75
C SER A 68 -13.00 22.51 12.25
N ASN A 69 -11.94 22.36 13.05
CA ASN A 69 -12.00 22.36 14.51
C ASN A 69 -10.98 23.29 15.15
N ARG A 70 -11.16 23.49 16.46
CA ARG A 70 -10.34 24.37 17.29
C ARG A 70 -8.96 23.81 17.62
N SER A 71 -8.72 22.50 17.45
CA SER A 71 -7.41 21.88 17.72
C SER A 71 -6.46 21.98 16.54
N GLY A 72 -6.97 22.27 15.33
CA GLY A 72 -6.16 22.34 14.11
C GLY A 72 -5.73 20.98 13.57
N VAL A 73 -6.23 19.87 14.15
CA VAL A 73 -5.97 18.51 13.69
C VAL A 73 -7.19 18.02 12.93
N ARG A 74 -7.01 17.62 11.67
CA ARG A 74 -8.08 17.14 10.81
C ARG A 74 -8.08 15.62 10.78
N ALA A 75 -9.22 15.02 11.10
CA ALA A 75 -9.44 13.59 10.86
C ALA A 75 -9.88 13.39 9.40
N ILE A 76 -9.35 12.37 8.76
CA ILE A 76 -9.76 11.92 7.42
C ILE A 76 -10.55 10.60 7.52
N CYS A 77 -11.16 10.19 6.41
CA CYS A 77 -12.02 8.99 6.36
C CYS A 77 -11.39 7.76 7.04
N SER A 78 -10.11 7.49 6.74
CA SER A 78 -9.41 6.33 7.26
C SER A 78 -9.19 6.35 8.77
N ASP A 79 -9.11 7.52 9.39
CA ASP A 79 -8.84 7.65 10.83
C ASP A 79 -10.00 7.11 11.68
N CYS A 80 -11.19 7.01 11.09
CA CYS A 80 -12.39 6.46 11.74
C CYS A 80 -12.84 5.14 11.12
N HIS A 81 -12.67 4.95 9.81
CA HIS A 81 -13.22 3.78 9.10
C HIS A 81 -12.22 2.64 8.89
N VAL A 82 -10.91 2.89 9.04
CA VAL A 82 -9.88 1.88 8.85
C VAL A 82 -9.24 1.55 10.19
N PRO A 83 -9.17 0.27 10.61
CA PRO A 83 -8.53 -0.09 11.87
C PRO A 83 -7.08 0.41 11.94
N HIS A 84 -6.64 0.84 13.13
CA HIS A 84 -5.27 1.29 13.34
C HIS A 84 -4.30 0.15 13.63
N ASN A 85 -4.78 -0.95 14.23
CA ASN A 85 -3.97 -2.14 14.41
C ASN A 85 -3.66 -2.77 13.04
N TRP A 86 -2.39 -3.10 12.80
CA TRP A 86 -1.91 -3.58 11.51
C TRP A 86 -2.69 -4.81 11.02
N THR A 87 -2.87 -5.82 11.88
CA THR A 87 -3.54 -7.07 11.47
C THR A 87 -4.98 -6.80 11.04
N ASP A 88 -5.72 -6.03 11.84
CA ASP A 88 -7.12 -5.70 11.55
C ASP A 88 -7.25 -4.82 10.30
N LYS A 89 -6.29 -3.91 10.09
CA LYS A 89 -6.19 -3.07 8.88
C LYS A 89 -6.04 -3.94 7.63
N ILE A 90 -5.12 -4.91 7.65
CA ILE A 90 -4.91 -5.83 6.52
C ILE A 90 -6.18 -6.63 6.24
N VAL A 91 -6.80 -7.21 7.27
CA VAL A 91 -8.03 -8.01 7.11
C VAL A 91 -9.13 -7.18 6.46
N ARG A 92 -9.39 -5.97 6.95
CA ARG A 92 -10.44 -5.09 6.38
C ARG A 92 -10.14 -4.68 4.95
N LYS A 93 -8.88 -4.42 4.60
CA LYS A 93 -8.47 -4.07 3.22
C LYS A 93 -8.57 -5.23 2.25
N VAL A 94 -8.27 -6.45 2.69
CA VAL A 94 -8.52 -7.66 1.89
C VAL A 94 -10.02 -7.83 1.65
N GLN A 95 -10.86 -7.65 2.67
CA GLN A 95 -12.32 -7.69 2.50
C GLN A 95 -12.82 -6.61 1.53
N ALA A 96 -12.29 -5.39 1.63
CA ALA A 96 -12.63 -4.25 0.76
C ALA A 96 -12.31 -4.51 -0.72
N SER A 97 -11.37 -5.40 -1.03
CA SER A 97 -11.06 -5.73 -2.43
C SER A 97 -12.27 -6.29 -3.18
N ASN A 98 -13.19 -6.97 -2.48
CA ASN A 98 -14.45 -7.44 -3.09
C ASN A 98 -15.35 -6.27 -3.52
N GLU A 99 -15.36 -5.17 -2.75
CA GLU A 99 -16.13 -3.96 -3.07
C GLU A 99 -15.58 -3.31 -4.35
N ILE A 100 -14.26 -3.29 -4.51
CA ILE A 100 -13.57 -2.77 -5.72
C ILE A 100 -13.89 -3.65 -6.94
N VAL A 101 -13.78 -4.97 -6.80
CA VAL A 101 -14.11 -5.91 -7.88
C VAL A 101 -15.56 -5.72 -8.32
N ALA A 102 -16.50 -5.63 -7.38
CA ALA A 102 -17.91 -5.38 -7.67
C ALA A 102 -18.18 -4.03 -8.35
N PHE A 103 -17.35 -3.00 -8.08
CA PHE A 103 -17.46 -1.70 -8.75
C PHE A 103 -16.90 -1.71 -10.18
N LEU A 104 -15.87 -2.51 -10.45
CA LEU A 104 -15.19 -2.57 -11.75
C LEU A 104 -15.85 -3.52 -12.76
N MET A 105 -16.67 -4.46 -12.29
CA MET A 105 -17.40 -5.44 -13.10
C MET A 105 -18.81 -4.94 -13.43
#